data_AF-A0A2V9L739-F1
#
_entry.id   AF-A0A2V9L739-F1
#
_cell.length_a   1.000
_cell.length_b   1.000
_cell.length_c   1.000
_cell.angle_alpha   90.00
_cell.angle_beta   90.00
_cell.angle_gamma   90.00
#
_symmetry.space_group_name_H-M   'P 1'
#
loop_
_entity.id
_entity.type
_entity.pdbx_description
1 polymer ?
#
loop_
_entity_poly.entity_id
_entity_poly.type
_entity_poly.pdbx_seq_one_letter_code
_entity_poly.pdbx_strand_id
1 'polypeptide(L)'
;MRRLETKRRRALVRLLVELALSLVVLVEMEPAQAPPSLPPEKIAEALGQKIHYYEAGQGPNVIFLHGLGGDAGMWAGSWVVGLK
;
A
#
# COMPACT_ATOMS: atom_id res chain seq x y z
N MET A 1 -38.11 9.65 -40.02
CA MET A 1 -37.83 8.53 -39.08
C MET A 1 -36.36 8.07 -39.10
N ARG A 2 -35.76 7.66 -40.22
CA ARG A 2 -34.36 7.17 -40.32
C ARG A 2 -33.25 8.04 -39.66
N ARG A 3 -33.36 9.38 -39.72
CA ARG A 3 -32.37 10.31 -39.12
C ARG A 3 -32.31 10.23 -37.58
N LEU A 4 -33.42 9.90 -36.94
CA LEU A 4 -33.53 9.78 -35.48
C LEU A 4 -32.88 8.47 -35.00
N GLU A 5 -33.03 7.40 -35.77
CA GLU A 5 -32.42 6.09 -35.53
C GLU A 5 -30.89 6.15 -35.62
N THR A 6 -30.33 6.90 -36.58
CA THR A 6 -28.87 7.10 -36.68
C THR A 6 -28.31 7.92 -35.52
N LYS A 7 -29.05 8.92 -35.02
CA LYS A 7 -28.64 9.70 -33.83
C LYS A 7 -28.66 8.83 -32.57
N ARG A 8 -29.72 8.04 -32.36
CA ARG A 8 -29.84 7.09 -31.25
C ARG A 8 -28.74 6.03 -31.29
N ARG A 9 -28.46 5.45 -32.46
CA ARG A 9 -27.37 4.48 -32.64
C ARG A 9 -26.00 5.08 -32.29
N ARG A 10 -25.70 6.31 -32.71
CA ARG A 10 -24.45 7.00 -32.35
C ARG A 10 -24.36 7.32 -30.86
N ALA A 11 -25.46 7.70 -30.22
CA ALA A 11 -25.50 7.95 -28.78
C ALA A 11 -25.26 6.65 -27.98
N LEU A 12 -25.88 5.54 -28.37
CA LEU A 12 -25.68 4.24 -27.74
C LEU A 12 -24.24 3.75 -27.90
N VAL A 13 -23.63 3.89 -29.08
CA VAL A 13 -22.22 3.52 -29.29
C VAL A 13 -21.30 4.34 -28.41
N ARG A 14 -21.54 5.65 -28.26
CA ARG A 14 -20.74 6.49 -27.35
C ARG A 14 -20.86 6.07 -25.90
N LEU A 15 -22.08 5.83 -25.42
CA LEU A 15 -22.32 5.34 -24.06
C LEU A 15 -21.63 3.99 -23.79
N LEU A 16 -21.65 3.08 -24.76
CA LEU A 16 -20.96 1.79 -24.65
C LEU A 16 -19.44 1.96 -24.60
N VAL A 17 -18.88 2.88 -25.39
CA VAL A 17 -17.44 3.18 -25.37
C VAL A 17 -17.03 3.84 -24.05
N GLU A 18 -17.82 4.78 -23.54
CA GLU A 18 -17.56 5.42 -22.23
C GLU A 18 -17.65 4.41 -21.09
N LEU A 19 -18.66 3.55 -21.11
CA LEU A 19 -18.79 2.47 -20.14
C LEU A 19 -17.59 1.51 -20.21
N ALA A 20 -17.21 1.08 -21.41
CA ALA A 20 -16.04 0.22 -21.60
C ALA A 20 -14.75 0.88 -21.10
N LEU A 21 -14.54 2.17 -21.38
CA LEU A 21 -13.39 2.92 -20.88
C LEU A 21 -13.38 2.99 -19.35
N SER A 22 -14.54 3.26 -18.72
CA SER A 22 -14.63 3.30 -17.26
C SER A 22 -14.31 1.95 -16.62
N LEU A 23 -14.74 0.85 -17.23
CA LEU A 23 -14.45 -0.50 -16.74
C LEU A 23 -12.95 -0.85 -16.81
N VAL A 24 -12.22 -0.36 -17.83
CA VAL A 24 -10.77 -0.55 -17.93
C VAL A 24 -10.05 0.12 -16.74
N VAL A 25 -10.45 1.32 -16.35
CA VAL A 25 -9.86 2.04 -15.20
C VAL A 25 -10.09 1.31 -13.87
N LEU A 26 -11.23 0.63 -13.71
CA LEU A 26 -11.51 -0.15 -12.49
C LEU A 26 -10.66 -1.41 -12.37
N VAL A 27 -10.21 -2.01 -13.48
CA VAL A 27 -9.41 -3.24 -13.48
C VAL A 27 -7.96 -2.99 -13.03
N GLU A 28 -7.46 -1.76 -13.17
CA GLU A 28 -6.10 -1.38 -12.77
C GLU A 28 -5.99 -0.94 -11.29
N MET A 29 -7.07 -1.05 -10.51
CA MET A 29 -6.98 -0.83 -9.06
C MET A 29 -6.25 -2.01 -8.40
N GLU A 30 -4.92 -1.93 -8.38
CA GLU A 30 -4.09 -2.79 -7.53
C GLU A 30 -4.57 -2.69 -6.08
N PRO A 31 -4.82 -3.82 -5.39
CA PRO A 31 -5.15 -3.78 -3.98
C PRO A 31 -3.98 -3.13 -3.22
N ALA A 32 -4.30 -2.24 -2.29
CA ALA A 32 -3.29 -1.69 -1.38
C ALA A 32 -2.54 -2.85 -0.73
N GLN A 33 -1.22 -2.92 -0.95
CA GLN A 33 -0.37 -3.95 -0.35
C GLN A 33 -0.57 -3.88 1.16
N ALA A 34 -0.96 -5.01 1.77
CA ALA A 34 -1.07 -5.09 3.22
C ALA A 34 0.28 -4.69 3.83
N PRO A 35 0.29 -3.88 4.91
CA PRO A 35 1.53 -3.54 5.57
C PRO A 35 2.26 -4.83 5.95
N PRO A 36 3.58 -4.90 5.74
CA PRO A 36 4.32 -6.10 6.06
C PRO A 36 4.21 -6.42 7.55
N SER A 37 4.13 -7.72 7.86
CA SER A 37 4.14 -8.17 9.24
C SER A 37 5.48 -7.82 9.89
N LEU A 38 5.44 -7.23 11.07
CA LEU A 38 6.63 -7.02 11.89
C LEU A 38 7.30 -8.36 12.21
N PRO A 39 8.63 -8.40 12.34
CA PRO A 39 9.32 -9.59 12.85
C PRO A 39 8.92 -9.86 14.31
N PRO A 40 9.32 -11.01 14.89
CA PRO A 40 9.09 -11.26 16.30
C PRO A 40 9.68 -10.15 17.18
N GLU A 41 8.90 -9.69 18.13
CA GLU A 41 9.34 -8.69 19.11
C GLU A 41 10.47 -9.24 19.97
N LYS A 42 11.43 -8.38 20.29
CA LYS A 42 12.53 -8.64 21.21
C LYS A 42 12.53 -7.62 22.34
N ILE A 43 13.12 -8.00 23.47
CA ILE A 43 13.29 -7.13 24.63
C ILE A 43 14.77 -7.04 24.97
N ALA A 44 15.28 -5.83 25.09
CA ALA A 44 16.63 -5.54 25.60
C ALA A 44 16.53 -4.80 26.92
N GLU A 45 17.47 -5.04 27.83
CA GLU A 45 17.60 -4.23 29.05
C GLU A 45 18.72 -3.20 28.85
N ALA A 46 18.39 -1.93 29.02
CA ALA A 46 19.36 -0.83 28.95
C ALA A 46 19.04 0.19 30.03
N LEU A 47 20.04 0.57 30.83
CA LEU A 47 19.89 1.54 31.92
C LEU A 47 18.76 1.17 32.91
N GLY A 48 18.57 -0.12 33.17
CA GLY A 48 17.50 -0.64 34.03
C GLY A 48 16.09 -0.58 33.42
N GLN A 49 15.97 -0.22 32.14
CA GLN A 49 14.71 -0.18 31.41
C GLN A 49 14.62 -1.32 30.41
N LYS A 50 13.41 -1.87 30.27
CA LYS A 50 13.09 -2.86 29.24
C LYS A 50 12.66 -2.14 27.96
N ILE A 51 13.45 -2.28 26.90
CA ILE A 51 13.19 -1.70 25.59
C ILE A 51 12.63 -2.79 24.69
N HIS A 52 11.42 -2.58 24.20
CA HIS A 52 10.75 -3.40 23.20
C HIS A 52 11.19 -2.95 21.81
N TYR A 53 11.69 -3.88 21.00
CA TYR A 53 12.21 -3.56 19.67
C TYR A 53 11.97 -4.70 18.67
N TYR A 54 12.09 -4.34 17.40
CA TYR A 54 12.05 -5.26 16.27
C TYR A 54 13.39 -5.24 15.57
N GLU A 55 13.81 -6.40 15.05
CA GLU A 55 15.08 -6.55 14.37
C GLU A 55 14.90 -7.40 13.12
N ALA A 56 15.46 -6.94 12.01
CA ALA A 56 15.48 -7.65 10.76
C ALA A 56 16.78 -7.34 10.01
N GLY A 57 17.19 -8.28 9.16
CA GLY A 57 18.34 -8.11 8.29
C GLY A 57 19.68 -8.57 8.86
N GLN A 58 20.74 -8.33 8.09
CA GLN A 58 22.14 -8.65 8.38
C GLN A 58 23.00 -7.53 7.77
N GLY A 59 23.98 -6.99 8.52
CA GLY A 59 24.84 -5.90 8.07
C GLY A 59 25.06 -4.83 9.14
N PRO A 60 25.51 -3.62 8.77
CA PRO A 60 25.64 -2.50 9.71
C PRO A 60 24.30 -2.14 10.37
N ASN A 61 24.34 -1.86 11.68
CA ASN A 61 23.13 -1.55 12.44
C ASN A 61 22.57 -0.18 12.08
N VAL A 62 21.28 -0.12 11.79
CA VAL A 62 20.49 1.11 11.66
C VAL A 62 19.40 1.08 12.73
N ILE A 63 19.30 2.15 13.52
CA ILE A 63 18.35 2.25 14.63
C ILE A 63 17.27 3.26 14.26
N PHE A 64 16.02 2.81 14.23
CA PHE A 64 14.86 3.68 14.03
C PHE A 64 14.27 4.07 15.38
N LEU A 65 14.04 5.37 15.58
CA LEU A 65 13.45 5.93 16.79
C LEU A 65 12.14 6.62 16.44
N HIS A 66 11.09 6.36 17.22
CA HIS A 66 9.81 7.04 17.05
C HIS A 66 9.74 8.31 17.90
N GLY A 67 8.82 9.21 17.51
CA GLY A 67 8.46 10.39 18.31
C GLY A 67 7.42 10.10 19.39
N LEU A 68 6.99 11.15 20.08
CA LEU A 68 5.94 11.06 21.09
C LEU A 68 4.63 10.52 20.49
N GLY A 69 3.99 9.57 21.18
CA GLY A 69 2.72 8.97 20.75
C GLY A 69 2.84 7.91 19.65
N GLY A 70 4.07 7.60 19.21
CA GLY A 70 4.36 6.53 18.28
C GLY A 70 4.88 5.25 18.95
N ASP A 71 5.11 4.24 18.13
CA ASP A 71 5.80 2.99 18.46
C ASP A 71 6.64 2.51 17.27
N ALA A 72 7.32 1.38 17.42
CA ALA A 72 8.19 0.82 16.39
C ALA A 72 7.42 0.33 15.13
N GLY A 73 6.12 0.09 15.23
CA GLY A 73 5.25 -0.31 14.11
C GLY A 73 5.09 0.78 13.04
N MET A 74 5.34 2.05 13.36
CA MET A 74 5.36 3.14 12.37
C MET A 74 6.38 2.90 11.25
N TRP A 75 7.41 2.11 11.52
CA TRP A 75 8.46 1.77 10.56
C TRP A 75 8.17 0.47 9.79
N ALA A 76 6.98 -0.13 9.93
CA ALA A 76 6.62 -1.41 9.31
C ALA A 76 6.99 -1.48 7.82
N GLY A 77 6.64 -0.45 7.04
CA GLY A 77 6.95 -0.39 5.61
C GLY A 77 8.45 -0.33 5.26
N SER A 78 9.31 0.03 6.20
CA SER A 78 10.76 0.14 5.99
C SER A 78 11.47 -1.21 6.12
N TRP A 79 10.86 -2.21 6.76
CA TRP A 79 11.51 -3.52 6.95
C TRP A 79 11.65 -4.35 5.66
N VAL A 80 10.85 -4.06 4.62
CA VAL A 80 10.81 -4.84 3.37
C VAL A 80 11.76 -4.32 2.30
N VAL A 81 12.33 -3.13 2.49
CA VAL A 81 13.16 -2.50 1.46
C VAL A 81 14.58 -2.34 1.97
N GLY A 82 15.45 -3.33 1.71
CA GLY A 82 16.88 -3.03 1.69
C GLY A 82 17.88 -4.09 2.14
N LEU A 83 17.63 -5.40 1.99
CA LEU A 83 18.72 -6.40 2.01
C LEU A 83 18.51 -7.48 0.95
N LYS A 84 18.71 -7.07 -0.30
CA LYS A 84 19.27 -7.91 -1.36
C LYS A 84 20.47 -7.19 -1.93
#